data_AF-I3TJF3-F1
#
_entry.id   AF-I3TJF3-F1
#
_cell.length_a   1.000
_cell.length_b   1.000
_cell.length_c   1.000
_cell.angle_alpha   90.00
_cell.angle_beta   90.00
_cell.angle_gamma   90.00
#
_symmetry.space_group_name_H-M   'P 1'
#
loop_
_entity.id
_entity.type
_entity.pdbx_description
1 polymer ?
#
loop_
_entity_poly.entity_id
_entity_poly.type
_entity_poly.pdbx_seq_one_letter_code
_entity_poly.pdbx_strand_id
1 'polypeptide(L)'
;MHPAAPVVPDLSVLQPLPPQTRLEGLRAEIAAARIVDCGMVHERVLRAADGQTPLPSDMPNGVVRAGLCPMPVRRQRLACSHTAARVRMIEAVGLLQDAEDPAVAALQNRIGELDARIGRIDHARGDAELAHALACRDGDAAARDDAAAKIAETGRQFTRALADLDALRSDLLAAMDRQLAKTRAAGGISPAG
;
A
#
# COMPACT_ATOMS: atom_id res chain seq x y z
N MET A 1 50.24 -12.93 23.54
CA MET A 1 49.32 -12.13 22.71
C MET A 1 47.91 -12.62 22.97
N HIS A 2 47.11 -11.89 23.76
CA HIS A 2 45.71 -12.24 23.96
C HIS A 2 44.87 -11.66 22.82
N PRO A 3 43.91 -12.42 22.27
CA PRO A 3 42.97 -11.88 21.29
C PRO A 3 42.08 -10.83 21.97
N ALA A 4 41.88 -9.70 21.30
CA ALA A 4 40.95 -8.66 21.74
C ALA A 4 39.53 -9.24 21.83
N ALA A 5 38.84 -8.98 22.94
CA ALA A 5 37.45 -9.37 23.11
C ALA A 5 36.58 -8.68 22.04
N PRO A 6 35.55 -9.35 21.50
CA PRO A 6 34.64 -8.75 20.54
C PRO A 6 33.89 -7.58 21.19
N VAL A 7 33.92 -6.43 20.53
CA VAL A 7 33.10 -5.27 20.89
C VAL A 7 31.64 -5.67 20.64
N VAL A 8 30.92 -5.99 21.71
CA VAL A 8 29.47 -6.19 21.65
C VAL A 8 28.86 -4.80 21.43
N PRO A 9 28.13 -4.56 20.33
CA PRO A 9 27.46 -3.29 20.13
C PRO A 9 26.48 -3.07 21.28
N ASP A 10 26.57 -1.90 21.89
CA ASP A 10 25.68 -1.49 22.96
C ASP A 10 24.24 -1.42 22.42
N LEU A 11 23.44 -2.45 22.75
CA LEU A 11 22.02 -2.56 22.37
C LEU A 11 21.13 -1.57 23.13
N SER A 12 21.70 -0.71 23.98
CA SER A 12 20.99 0.32 24.74
C SER A 12 20.43 1.46 23.88
N VAL A 13 20.71 1.50 22.57
CA VAL A 13 20.28 2.58 21.64
C VAL A 13 19.01 2.24 20.85
N LEU A 14 18.04 1.57 21.46
CA LEU A 14 16.70 1.45 20.88
C LEU A 14 15.63 1.71 21.93
N GLN A 15 15.72 2.82 22.66
CA GLN A 15 14.51 3.36 23.27
C GLN A 15 13.54 3.71 22.13
N PRO A 16 12.28 3.22 22.17
CA PRO A 16 11.29 3.63 21.19
C PRO A 16 11.18 5.15 21.20
N LEU A 17 11.18 5.77 20.03
CA LEU A 17 10.96 7.21 19.91
C LEU A 17 9.67 7.59 20.67
N PRO A 18 9.64 8.76 21.34
CA PRO A 18 8.42 9.24 21.98
C PRO A 18 7.26 9.22 20.98
N PRO A 19 6.03 8.84 21.39
CA PRO A 19 4.88 8.71 20.49
C PRO A 19 4.67 9.93 19.59
N GLN A 20 4.91 11.13 20.12
CA GLN A 20 4.80 12.38 19.38
C GLN A 20 5.87 12.50 18.27
N THR A 21 7.14 12.24 18.57
CA THR A 21 8.23 12.26 17.58
C THR A 21 7.99 11.20 16.49
N ARG A 22 7.48 10.04 16.88
CA ARG A 22 7.08 8.99 15.94
C ARG A 22 5.92 9.44 15.04
N LEU A 23 4.90 10.11 15.60
CA LEU A 23 3.78 10.65 14.85
C LEU A 23 4.22 11.74 13.86
N GLU A 24 5.14 12.62 14.25
CA GLU A 24 5.72 13.64 13.35
C GLU A 24 6.48 13.01 12.17
N GLY A 25 7.28 11.98 12.44
CA GLY A 25 7.98 11.21 11.40
C GLY A 25 7.01 10.55 10.42
N LEU A 26 6.01 9.83 10.93
CA LEU A 26 4.97 9.20 10.10
C LEU A 26 4.19 10.22 9.28
N ARG A 27 3.91 11.40 9.84
CA ARG A 27 3.19 12.48 9.15
C ARG A 27 3.98 12.94 7.92
N ALA A 28 5.29 13.14 8.07
CA ALA A 28 6.17 13.51 6.97
C ALA A 28 6.24 12.39 5.90
N GLU A 29 6.36 11.13 6.33
CA GLU A 29 6.40 9.98 5.41
C GLU A 29 5.10 9.82 4.61
N ILE A 30 3.95 9.91 5.27
CA ILE A 30 2.62 9.80 4.64
C ILE A 30 2.37 10.97 3.69
N ALA A 31 2.77 12.19 4.05
CA ALA A 31 2.67 13.36 3.18
C ALA A 31 3.54 13.24 1.92
N ALA A 32 4.75 12.68 2.05
CA ALA A 32 5.66 12.45 0.93
C ALA A 32 5.26 11.27 0.04
N ALA A 33 4.43 10.36 0.55
CA ALA A 33 3.98 9.18 -0.18
C ALA A 33 3.10 9.57 -1.37
N ARG A 34 3.19 8.80 -2.46
CA ARG A 34 2.54 9.11 -3.74
C ARG A 34 1.41 8.14 -4.02
N ILE A 35 0.33 8.66 -4.59
CA ILE A 35 -0.74 7.86 -5.19
C ILE A 35 -0.50 7.89 -6.69
N VAL A 36 -0.14 6.74 -7.25
CA VAL A 36 0.19 6.59 -8.66
C VAL A 36 -0.64 5.46 -9.21
N ASP A 37 -1.38 5.73 -10.28
CA ASP A 37 -2.03 4.70 -11.05
C ASP A 37 -0.97 3.92 -11.85
N CYS A 38 -0.71 2.67 -11.46
CA CYS A 38 0.19 1.80 -12.21
C CYS A 38 -0.52 1.04 -13.33
N GLY A 39 -1.84 1.23 -13.50
CA GLY A 39 -2.67 0.45 -14.40
C GLY A 39 -2.68 -1.05 -14.07
N MET A 40 -2.28 -1.41 -12.85
CA MET A 40 -2.09 -2.79 -12.38
C MET A 40 -1.16 -3.61 -13.29
N VAL A 41 -0.12 -2.95 -13.84
CA VAL A 41 0.81 -3.59 -14.79
C VAL A 41 1.50 -4.84 -14.23
N HIS A 42 1.67 -4.94 -12.90
CA HIS A 42 2.31 -6.09 -12.27
C HIS A 42 1.48 -7.38 -12.36
N GLU A 43 0.17 -7.27 -12.63
CA GLU A 43 -0.71 -8.42 -12.88
C GLU A 43 -0.75 -8.87 -14.34
N ARG A 44 -0.19 -8.08 -15.26
CA ARG A 44 -0.25 -8.35 -16.70
C ARG A 44 0.50 -9.63 -17.07
N VAL A 45 -0.13 -10.46 -17.89
CA VAL A 45 0.53 -11.57 -18.60
C VAL A 45 1.30 -11.01 -19.82
N LEU A 46 2.57 -11.39 -19.94
CA LEU A 46 3.42 -10.99 -21.05
C LEU A 46 3.06 -11.79 -22.31
N ARG A 47 3.13 -11.13 -23.47
CA ARG A 47 2.73 -11.69 -24.76
C ARG A 47 3.85 -11.57 -25.78
N ALA A 48 3.78 -12.40 -26.82
CA ALA A 48 4.63 -12.31 -27.99
C ALA A 48 4.37 -11.01 -28.78
N ALA A 49 5.13 -10.79 -29.84
CA ALA A 49 5.03 -9.58 -30.67
C ALA A 49 3.67 -9.42 -31.36
N ASP A 50 2.91 -10.50 -31.51
CA ASP A 50 1.53 -10.47 -32.02
C ASP A 50 0.52 -9.83 -31.04
N GLY A 51 0.94 -9.55 -29.80
CA GLY A 51 0.11 -8.97 -28.76
C GLY A 51 -1.01 -9.89 -28.25
N GLN A 52 -1.08 -11.15 -28.70
CA GLN A 52 -2.13 -12.11 -28.35
C GLN A 52 -1.57 -13.35 -27.69
N THR A 53 -0.52 -13.94 -28.23
CA THR A 53 0.04 -15.21 -27.73
C THR A 53 0.75 -14.99 -26.40
N PRO A 54 0.31 -15.61 -25.29
CA PRO A 54 1.01 -15.48 -24.02
C PRO A 54 2.39 -16.14 -24.07
N LEU A 55 3.38 -15.55 -23.41
CA LEU A 55 4.70 -16.16 -23.29
C LEU A 55 4.65 -17.36 -22.33
N PRO A 56 5.23 -18.51 -22.69
CA PRO A 56 5.18 -19.72 -21.87
C PRO A 56 6.09 -19.62 -20.64
N SER A 57 5.72 -20.32 -19.56
CA SER A 57 6.52 -20.43 -18.34
C SER A 57 6.39 -21.82 -17.73
N ASP A 58 7.46 -22.30 -17.09
CA ASP A 58 7.47 -23.57 -16.34
C ASP A 58 6.74 -23.48 -14.99
N MET A 59 6.26 -22.30 -14.60
CA MET A 59 5.45 -22.09 -13.39
C MET A 59 4.05 -22.71 -13.56
N PRO A 60 3.33 -23.03 -12.46
CA PRO A 60 2.04 -23.73 -12.51
C PRO A 60 0.97 -23.12 -13.43
N ASN A 61 0.99 -21.79 -13.62
CA ASN A 61 0.03 -21.07 -14.46
C ASN A 61 0.39 -21.11 -15.97
N GLY A 62 1.55 -21.66 -16.34
CA GLY A 62 1.99 -21.84 -17.72
C GLY A 62 2.34 -20.57 -18.49
N VAL A 63 2.26 -19.38 -17.87
CA VAL A 63 2.45 -18.09 -18.54
C VAL A 63 3.35 -17.14 -17.75
N VAL A 64 4.12 -16.32 -18.46
CA VAL A 64 4.98 -15.28 -17.85
C VAL A 64 4.16 -14.05 -17.46
N ARG A 65 4.40 -13.52 -16.26
CA ARG A 65 3.82 -12.25 -15.79
C ARG A 65 4.87 -11.15 -15.75
N ALA A 66 4.44 -9.90 -15.82
CA ALA A 66 5.31 -8.73 -15.73
C ALA A 66 6.09 -8.66 -14.40
N GLY A 67 5.50 -9.19 -13.32
CA GLY A 67 6.11 -9.25 -12.00
C GLY A 67 5.95 -7.96 -11.20
N LEU A 68 6.42 -8.00 -9.95
CA LEU A 68 6.22 -6.89 -9.00
C LEU A 68 7.04 -5.66 -9.36
N CYS A 69 6.49 -4.48 -9.03
CA CYS A 69 7.23 -3.22 -9.14
C CYS A 69 8.53 -3.26 -8.32
N PRO A 70 9.60 -2.56 -8.75
CA PRO A 70 10.85 -2.45 -7.98
C PRO A 70 10.61 -1.92 -6.56
N MET A 71 11.42 -2.38 -5.60
CA MET A 71 11.27 -1.97 -4.18
C MET A 71 11.26 -0.45 -3.95
N PRO A 72 12.12 0.37 -4.59
CA PRO A 72 12.06 1.83 -4.42
C PRO A 72 10.71 2.42 -4.79
N VAL A 73 10.07 1.87 -5.83
CA VAL A 73 8.74 2.27 -6.30
C VAL A 73 7.67 1.84 -5.29
N ARG A 74 7.72 0.58 -4.83
CA ARG A 74 6.76 0.05 -3.84
C ARG A 74 6.79 0.79 -2.51
N ARG A 75 7.96 1.28 -2.06
CA ARG A 75 8.09 2.04 -0.81
C ARG A 75 7.39 3.40 -0.84
N GLN A 76 7.24 4.01 -2.02
CA GLN A 76 6.66 5.35 -2.16
C GLN A 76 5.18 5.32 -2.55
N ARG A 77 4.70 4.23 -3.17
CA ARG A 77 3.33 4.15 -3.70
C ARG A 77 2.35 3.63 -2.65
N LEU A 78 1.38 4.45 -2.26
CA LEU A 78 0.30 4.04 -1.36
C LEU A 78 -0.72 3.11 -2.02
N ALA A 79 -0.85 3.19 -3.34
CA ALA A 79 -1.88 2.53 -4.12
C ALA A 79 -1.68 1.01 -4.33
N CYS A 80 -0.45 0.52 -4.26
CA CYS A 80 -0.13 -0.86 -4.65
C CYS A 80 -0.49 -1.84 -3.53
N SER A 81 -1.18 -2.94 -3.80
CA SER A 81 -1.43 -4.03 -2.83
C SER A 81 -0.14 -4.43 -2.08
N HIS A 82 0.98 -4.53 -2.80
CA HIS A 82 2.30 -4.92 -2.31
C HIS A 82 3.11 -3.80 -1.63
N THR A 83 2.48 -2.70 -1.21
CA THR A 83 3.16 -1.59 -0.55
C THR A 83 3.30 -1.78 0.95
N ALA A 84 4.42 -1.31 1.51
CA ALA A 84 4.56 -1.12 2.96
C ALA A 84 4.12 0.29 3.41
N ALA A 85 3.72 1.17 2.48
CA ALA A 85 3.36 2.55 2.80
C ALA A 85 2.03 2.64 3.57
N ARG A 86 1.05 1.77 3.27
CA ARG A 86 -0.24 1.74 4.00
C ARG A 86 -0.11 1.25 5.44
N VAL A 87 0.89 0.40 5.75
CA VAL A 87 1.20 0.00 7.14
C VAL A 87 1.50 1.23 8.00
N ARG A 88 2.19 2.24 7.45
CA ARG A 88 2.48 3.50 8.15
C ARG A 88 1.22 4.30 8.46
N MET A 89 0.19 4.23 7.61
CA MET A 89 -1.09 4.88 7.89
C MET A 89 -1.81 4.21 9.07
N ILE A 90 -1.80 2.88 9.12
CA ILE A 90 -2.37 2.11 10.25
C ILE A 90 -1.61 2.44 11.55
N GLU A 91 -0.28 2.48 11.48
CA GLU A 91 0.56 2.84 12.62
C GLU A 91 0.30 4.27 13.11
N ALA A 92 0.15 5.23 12.19
CA ALA A 92 -0.17 6.62 12.51
C ALA A 92 -1.51 6.73 13.26
N VAL A 93 -2.54 5.99 12.84
CA VAL A 93 -3.83 5.96 13.53
C VAL A 93 -3.68 5.42 14.96
N GLY A 94 -2.87 4.37 15.16
CA GLY A 94 -2.62 3.81 16.49
C GLY A 94 -1.88 4.75 17.46
N LEU A 95 -1.28 5.83 16.96
CA LEU A 95 -0.60 6.85 17.76
C LEU A 95 -1.47 8.08 18.07
N LEU A 96 -2.69 8.15 17.54
CA LEU A 96 -3.64 9.20 17.90
C LEU A 96 -4.14 8.93 19.33
N GLN A 97 -4.00 9.93 20.21
CA GLN A 97 -4.20 9.75 21.67
C GLN A 97 -5.66 9.55 22.07
N ASP A 98 -6.59 9.82 21.14
CA ASP A 98 -8.03 9.68 21.34
C ASP A 98 -8.54 8.41 20.62
N ALA A 99 -8.06 7.22 21.00
CA ALA A 99 -8.49 5.95 20.37
C ALA A 99 -10.00 5.65 20.55
N GLU A 100 -10.64 6.27 21.56
CA GLU A 100 -12.09 6.22 21.77
C GLU A 100 -12.86 7.30 21.00
N ASP A 101 -12.18 8.23 20.30
CA ASP A 101 -12.84 9.17 19.39
C ASP A 101 -13.45 8.38 18.22
N PRO A 102 -14.78 8.45 18.02
CA PRO A 102 -15.44 7.79 16.90
C PRO A 102 -14.83 8.16 15.54
N ALA A 103 -14.25 9.35 15.39
CA ALA A 103 -13.58 9.76 14.16
C ALA A 103 -12.27 8.98 13.91
N VAL A 104 -11.51 8.67 14.96
CA VAL A 104 -10.28 7.86 14.86
C VAL A 104 -10.61 6.41 14.53
N ALA A 105 -11.61 5.84 15.19
CA ALA A 105 -12.11 4.50 14.87
C ALA A 105 -12.65 4.41 13.43
N ALA A 106 -13.38 5.42 12.97
CA ALA A 106 -13.86 5.49 11.59
C ALA A 106 -12.71 5.55 10.57
N LEU A 107 -11.63 6.29 10.87
CA LEU A 107 -10.42 6.30 10.03
C LEU A 107 -9.76 4.93 9.96
N GLN A 108 -9.60 4.25 11.10
CA GLN A 108 -9.03 2.91 11.16
C GLN A 108 -9.81 1.93 10.28
N ASN A 109 -11.14 1.91 10.43
CA ASN A 109 -12.01 1.02 9.66
C ASN A 109 -11.92 1.32 8.16
N ARG A 110 -12.00 2.60 7.77
CA ARG A 110 -11.89 3.02 6.36
C ARG A 110 -10.55 2.61 5.75
N ILE A 111 -9.44 2.70 6.49
CA ILE A 111 -8.12 2.27 6.01
C ILE A 111 -8.10 0.75 5.80
N GLY A 112 -8.59 -0.02 6.77
CA GLY A 112 -8.64 -1.49 6.67
C GLY A 112 -9.53 -1.97 5.53
N GLU A 113 -10.72 -1.38 5.37
CA GLU A 113 -11.64 -1.70 4.28
C GLU A 113 -11.03 -1.41 2.91
N LEU A 114 -10.36 -0.26 2.78
CA LEU A 114 -9.72 0.15 1.54
C LEU A 114 -8.51 -0.74 1.20
N ASP A 115 -7.69 -1.10 2.18
CA ASP A 115 -6.57 -2.03 2.00
C ASP A 115 -7.07 -3.40 1.51
N ALA A 116 -8.08 -3.95 2.19
CA ALA A 116 -8.69 -5.21 1.81
C ALA A 116 -9.35 -5.14 0.41
N ARG A 117 -9.97 -4.00 0.07
CA ARG A 117 -10.56 -3.76 -1.25
C ARG A 117 -9.48 -3.73 -2.34
N ILE A 118 -8.38 -3.01 -2.13
CA ILE A 118 -7.26 -2.98 -3.08
C ILE A 118 -6.70 -4.39 -3.29
N GLY A 119 -6.50 -5.17 -2.21
CA GLY A 119 -6.05 -6.56 -2.31
C GLY A 119 -6.99 -7.46 -3.12
N ARG A 120 -8.32 -7.32 -2.93
CA ARG A 120 -9.31 -8.05 -3.73
C ARG A 120 -9.28 -7.66 -5.21
N ILE A 121 -9.14 -6.37 -5.51
CA ILE A 121 -9.03 -5.89 -6.89
C ILE A 121 -7.77 -6.46 -7.56
N ASP A 122 -6.65 -6.50 -6.82
CA ASP A 122 -5.37 -7.06 -7.27
C ASP A 122 -5.48 -8.52 -7.68
N HIS A 123 -6.01 -9.37 -6.79
CA HIS A 123 -6.25 -10.78 -7.12
C HIS A 123 -7.22 -10.95 -8.29
N ALA A 124 -8.35 -10.25 -8.28
CA ALA A 124 -9.34 -10.34 -9.36
C ALA A 124 -8.75 -9.92 -10.71
N ARG A 125 -7.85 -8.92 -10.72
CA ARG A 125 -7.12 -8.52 -11.92
C ARG A 125 -6.18 -9.63 -12.38
N GLY A 126 -5.42 -10.22 -11.46
CA GLY A 126 -4.51 -11.33 -11.74
C GLY A 126 -5.24 -12.53 -12.34
N ASP A 127 -6.41 -12.89 -11.81
CA ASP A 127 -7.23 -13.99 -12.32
C ASP A 127 -7.77 -13.67 -13.72
N ALA A 128 -8.24 -12.44 -13.95
CA ALA A 128 -8.75 -12.02 -15.25
C ALA A 128 -7.66 -11.97 -16.33
N GLU A 129 -6.45 -11.49 -16.01
CA GLU A 129 -5.29 -11.49 -16.93
C GLU A 129 -4.88 -12.91 -17.32
N LEU A 130 -4.91 -13.86 -16.37
CA LEU A 130 -4.65 -15.27 -16.64
C LEU A 130 -5.75 -15.89 -17.53
N ALA A 131 -7.03 -15.69 -17.17
CA ALA A 131 -8.15 -16.19 -17.95
C ALA A 131 -8.10 -15.65 -19.40
N HIS A 132 -7.80 -14.37 -19.57
CA HIS A 132 -7.63 -13.76 -20.89
C HIS A 132 -6.47 -14.41 -21.67
N ALA A 133 -5.34 -14.66 -21.01
CA ALA A 133 -4.20 -15.32 -21.65
C ALA A 133 -4.51 -16.74 -22.12
N LEU A 134 -5.19 -17.54 -21.29
CA LEU A 134 -5.57 -18.90 -21.63
C LEU A 134 -6.61 -18.92 -22.76
N ALA A 135 -7.61 -18.04 -22.70
CA ALA A 135 -8.61 -17.92 -23.76
C ALA A 135 -7.99 -17.52 -25.11
N CYS A 136 -7.00 -16.61 -25.13
CA CYS A 136 -6.23 -16.30 -26.33
C CYS A 136 -5.48 -17.52 -26.89
N ARG A 137 -4.84 -18.31 -26.03
CA ARG A 137 -4.11 -19.51 -26.43
C ARG A 137 -5.04 -20.58 -27.01
N ASP A 138 -6.19 -20.75 -26.39
CA ASP A 138 -7.14 -21.82 -26.72
C ASP A 138 -8.13 -21.41 -27.84
N GLY A 139 -8.07 -20.15 -28.28
CA GLY A 139 -8.93 -19.63 -29.35
C GLY A 139 -10.38 -19.36 -28.93
N ASP A 140 -10.66 -19.31 -27.63
CA ASP A 140 -12.00 -19.06 -27.08
C ASP A 140 -12.31 -17.55 -27.05
N ALA A 141 -13.00 -17.07 -28.09
CA ALA A 141 -13.37 -15.66 -28.21
C ALA A 141 -14.30 -15.19 -27.09
N ALA A 142 -15.24 -16.03 -26.65
CA ALA A 142 -16.21 -15.64 -25.63
C ALA A 142 -15.54 -15.48 -24.25
N ALA A 143 -14.70 -16.44 -23.86
CA ALA A 143 -13.93 -16.36 -22.62
C ALA A 143 -12.92 -15.20 -22.65
N ARG A 144 -12.31 -14.93 -23.81
CA ARG A 144 -11.40 -13.79 -23.99
C ARG A 144 -12.12 -12.48 -23.74
N ASP A 145 -13.28 -12.28 -24.35
CA ASP A 145 -14.02 -11.02 -24.25
C ASP A 145 -14.59 -10.81 -22.84
N ASP A 146 -15.06 -11.86 -22.16
CA ASP A 146 -15.45 -11.81 -20.74
C ASP A 146 -14.27 -11.44 -19.83
N ALA A 147 -13.11 -12.08 -20.02
CA ALA A 147 -11.91 -11.76 -19.27
C ALA A 147 -11.43 -10.33 -19.52
N ALA A 148 -11.50 -9.84 -20.76
CA ALA A 148 -11.19 -8.45 -21.11
C ALA A 148 -12.13 -7.45 -20.41
N ALA A 149 -13.43 -7.76 -20.30
CA ALA A 149 -14.38 -6.95 -19.56
C ALA A 149 -14.04 -6.88 -18.07
N LYS A 150 -13.64 -8.02 -17.46
CA LYS A 150 -13.19 -8.08 -16.06
C LYS A 150 -11.89 -7.31 -15.82
N ILE A 151 -10.94 -7.37 -16.74
CA ILE A 151 -9.72 -6.55 -16.76
C ILE A 151 -10.09 -5.06 -16.76
N ALA A 152 -11.01 -4.65 -17.65
CA ALA A 152 -11.44 -3.25 -17.71
C ALA A 152 -12.16 -2.80 -16.42
N GLU A 153 -13.02 -3.65 -15.85
CA GLU A 153 -13.74 -3.35 -14.61
C GLU A 153 -12.81 -3.22 -13.41
N THR A 154 -11.89 -4.17 -13.21
CA THR A 154 -10.89 -4.09 -12.15
C THR A 154 -10.02 -2.84 -12.27
N GLY A 155 -9.70 -2.41 -13.49
CA GLY A 155 -9.03 -1.12 -13.74
C GLY A 155 -9.84 0.07 -13.24
N ARG A 156 -11.13 0.15 -13.56
CA ARG A 156 -12.03 1.22 -13.06
C ARG A 156 -12.16 1.18 -11.54
N GLN A 157 -12.30 0.00 -10.96
CA GLN A 157 -12.39 -0.17 -9.51
C GLN A 157 -11.12 0.28 -8.81
N PHE A 158 -9.95 -0.02 -9.38
CA PHE A 158 -8.66 0.43 -8.89
C PHE A 158 -8.57 1.95 -8.93
N THR A 159 -8.85 2.60 -10.06
CA THR A 159 -8.85 4.07 -10.17
C THR A 159 -9.76 4.73 -9.14
N ARG A 160 -10.95 4.18 -8.87
CA ARG A 160 -11.83 4.67 -7.80
C ARG A 160 -11.19 4.50 -6.41
N ALA A 161 -10.59 3.34 -6.14
CA ALA A 161 -9.88 3.11 -4.88
C ALA A 161 -8.69 4.06 -4.69
N LEU A 162 -8.04 4.52 -5.77
CA LEU A 162 -7.00 5.55 -5.69
C LEU A 162 -7.53 6.89 -5.19
N ALA A 163 -8.69 7.31 -5.70
CA ALA A 163 -9.34 8.54 -5.26
C ALA A 163 -9.77 8.44 -3.78
N ASP A 164 -10.36 7.30 -3.40
CA ASP A 164 -10.75 7.02 -2.01
C ASP A 164 -9.53 7.05 -1.08
N LEU A 165 -8.38 6.52 -1.53
CA LEU A 165 -7.12 6.52 -0.80
C LEU A 165 -6.55 7.93 -0.61
N ASP A 166 -6.69 8.80 -1.60
CA ASP A 166 -6.19 10.17 -1.52
C ASP A 166 -7.00 11.02 -0.55
N ALA A 167 -8.32 10.87 -0.59
CA ALA A 167 -9.22 11.47 0.38
C ALA A 167 -8.88 10.98 1.80
N LEU A 168 -8.72 9.67 1.97
CA LEU A 168 -8.39 9.08 3.27
C LEU A 168 -7.01 9.49 3.79
N ARG A 169 -6.01 9.62 2.91
CA ARG A 169 -4.69 10.17 3.24
C ARG A 169 -4.82 11.61 3.75
N SER A 170 -5.63 12.43 3.10
CA SER A 170 -5.86 13.83 3.49
C SER A 170 -6.56 13.91 4.85
N ASP A 171 -7.59 13.10 5.08
CA ASP A 171 -8.30 13.02 6.36
C ASP A 171 -7.36 12.61 7.50
N LEU A 172 -6.50 11.62 7.27
CA LEU A 172 -5.51 11.15 8.24
C LEU A 172 -4.50 12.25 8.57
N LEU A 173 -3.92 12.91 7.57
CA LEU A 173 -2.97 14.01 7.80
C LEU A 173 -3.60 15.14 8.62
N ALA A 174 -4.86 15.49 8.34
CA ALA A 174 -5.57 16.49 9.13
C ALA A 174 -5.79 16.05 10.59
N ALA A 175 -6.07 14.75 10.83
CA ALA A 175 -6.19 14.22 12.18
C ALA A 175 -4.85 14.26 12.94
N MET A 176 -3.74 13.90 12.27
CA MET A 176 -2.39 13.98 12.83
C MET A 176 -2.02 15.43 13.18
N ASP A 177 -2.30 16.38 12.28
CA ASP A 177 -2.00 17.79 12.50
C ASP A 177 -2.79 18.36 13.70
N ARG A 178 -4.07 17.97 13.88
CA ARG A 178 -4.85 18.32 15.07
C ARG A 178 -4.25 17.75 16.35
N GLN A 179 -3.87 16.47 16.34
CA GLN A 179 -3.26 15.80 17.49
C GLN A 179 -1.94 16.49 17.89
N LEU A 180 -1.07 16.74 16.92
CA LEU A 180 0.22 17.41 17.15
C LEU A 180 0.03 18.84 17.71
N ALA A 181 -0.98 19.57 17.23
CA ALA A 181 -1.32 20.90 17.76
C ALA A 181 -1.80 20.83 19.22
N LYS A 182 -2.69 19.87 19.56
CA LYS A 182 -3.15 19.64 20.95
C LYS A 182 -1.98 19.36 21.88
N THR A 183 -1.08 18.45 21.50
CA THR A 183 0.06 18.08 22.33
C THR A 183 1.03 19.25 22.54
N ARG A 184 1.28 20.06 21.50
CA ARG A 184 2.09 21.28 21.63
C ARG A 184 1.46 22.31 22.55
N ALA A 185 0.15 22.51 22.48
CA ALA A 185 -0.58 23.40 23.37
C ALA A 185 -0.51 22.92 24.84
N ALA A 186 -0.67 21.61 25.08
CA ALA A 186 -0.57 21.01 26.40
C ALA A 186 0.85 21.09 26.99
N GLY A 187 1.89 20.91 26.16
CA GLY A 187 3.29 21.04 26.57
C GLY A 187 3.78 22.48 26.77
N GLY A 188 3.04 23.47 26.27
CA GLY A 188 3.31 24.90 26.46
C GLY A 188 2.75 25.48 27.77
N ILE A 189 1.93 24.72 28.51
CA ILE A 189 1.43 25.11 29.84
C ILE A 189 2.44 24.59 30.88
N SER A 190 3.58 25.27 31.02
CA SER A 190 4.33 25.20 32.27
C SER A 190 3.56 26.01 33.31
N PRO A 191 3.23 25.46 34.50
CA PRO A 191 2.77 26.32 35.59
C PRO A 191 3.93 27.26 35.92
N ALA A 192 3.71 28.56 35.72
CA ALA A 192 4.57 29.56 36.31
C ALA A 192 4.50 29.35 37.83
N GLY A 193 5.61 28.90 38.40
CA GLY A 193 5.85 28.95 39.84
C GLY A 193 5.97 30.38 40.33
#